data_AF-A0A959TZA0-F1
#
_entry.id   AF-A0A959TZA0-F1
#
_cell.length_a   1.000
_cell.length_b   1.000
_cell.length_c   1.000
_cell.angle_alpha   90.00
_cell.angle_beta   90.00
_cell.angle_gamma   90.00
#
_symmetry.space_group_name_H-M   'P 1'
#
loop_
_entity.id
_entity.type
_entity.pdbx_description
1 polymer ?
#
loop_
_entity_poly.entity_id
_entity_poly.type
_entity_poly.pdbx_seq_one_letter_code
_entity_poly.pdbx_strand_id
1 'polypeptide(L)' 'MRSKNLLSLFCAALLMLSAAGCTICSTCTYSYYYYGVESTYEEQYCGSRYEVRNFEDDFIDGAQQQNVSADCNRH' A
#
# COMPACT_ATOMS: atom_id res chain seq x y z
N MET A 1 15.62 -41.50 -12.57
CA MET A 1 14.66 -41.30 -11.46
C MET A 1 14.76 -39.85 -11.01
N ARG A 2 13.64 -39.11 -11.07
CA ARG A 2 13.51 -37.66 -10.88
C ARG A 2 13.55 -37.31 -9.38
N SER A 3 14.62 -36.68 -8.91
CA SER A 3 14.76 -36.22 -7.51
C SER A 3 14.90 -34.70 -7.37
N LYS A 4 14.31 -33.90 -8.27
CA LYS A 4 14.46 -32.43 -8.27
C LYS A 4 13.21 -31.63 -7.85
N ASN A 5 12.14 -32.27 -7.36
CA ASN A 5 10.86 -31.58 -7.16
C ASN A 5 10.41 -31.36 -5.71
N LEU A 6 11.15 -31.83 -4.69
CA LEU A 6 10.68 -31.72 -3.30
C LEU A 6 11.11 -30.43 -2.58
N LEU A 7 12.27 -29.85 -2.91
CA LEU A 7 12.74 -28.59 -2.30
C LEU A 7 11.95 -27.36 -2.78
N SER A 8 11.45 -27.38 -4.02
CA SER A 8 10.68 -26.24 -4.57
C SER A 8 9.32 -26.06 -3.91
N LEU A 9 8.72 -27.13 -3.36
CA LEU A 9 7.40 -27.08 -2.74
C LEU A 9 7.43 -26.46 -1.34
N PHE A 10 8.52 -26.60 -0.60
CA PHE A 10 8.66 -26.00 0.74
C PHE A 10 8.85 -24.48 0.69
N CYS A 11 9.59 -23.94 -0.29
CA CYS A 11 9.71 -22.48 -0.46
C CYS A 11 8.39 -21.81 -0.85
N ALA A 12 7.55 -22.46 -1.66
CA ALA A 12 6.26 -21.91 -2.06
C ALA A 12 5.27 -21.83 -0.88
N ALA A 13 5.32 -22.79 0.05
CA ALA A 13 4.46 -22.80 1.24
C ALA A 13 4.81 -21.69 2.25
N LEU A 14 6.10 -21.32 2.36
CA LEU A 14 6.56 -20.22 3.21
C LEU A 14 6.16 -18.84 2.65
N LEU A 15 6.09 -18.68 1.32
CA LEU A 15 5.59 -17.46 0.66
C LEU A 15 4.08 -17.27 0.83
N MET A 16 3.31 -18.35 0.93
CA MET A 16 1.85 -18.28 1.15
C MET A 16 1.47 -17.96 2.60
N LEU A 17 2.35 -18.24 3.57
CA LEU A 17 2.07 -18.03 5.00
C LEU A 17 2.24 -16.57 5.45
N SER A 18 2.91 -15.71 4.68
CA SER A 18 3.03 -14.27 4.98
C SER A 18 1.78 -13.47 4.59
N ALA A 19 0.83 -14.06 3.86
CA ALA A 19 -0.40 -13.41 3.42
C ALA A 19 -1.56 -13.50 4.43
N ALA A 20 -1.36 -14.14 5.59
CA ALA A 20 -2.35 -14.26 6.67
C ALA A 20 -2.09 -13.29 7.84
N GLY A 21 -1.24 -12.28 7.65
CA GLY A 21 -1.21 -11.13 8.56
C GLY A 21 -2.45 -10.28 8.32
N CYS A 22 -3.13 -9.85 9.38
CA CYS A 22 -4.33 -9.00 9.28
C CYS A 22 -4.11 -7.88 8.26
N THR A 23 -4.70 -8.02 7.08
CA THR A 23 -4.64 -7.03 6.02
C THR A 23 -5.40 -5.81 6.53
N ILE A 24 -4.71 -4.69 6.63
CA ILE A 24 -5.31 -3.39 6.90
C ILE A 24 -5.33 -2.67 5.56
N CYS A 25 -6.44 -2.01 5.25
CA CYS A 25 -6.51 -1.15 4.09
C CYS A 25 -6.47 0.31 4.55
N SER A 26 -5.86 1.18 3.75
CA SER A 26 -5.92 2.62 3.94
C SER A 26 -6.18 3.29 2.61
N THR A 27 -7.07 4.27 2.63
CA THR A 27 -7.35 5.15 1.50
C THR A 27 -6.83 6.53 1.84
N CYS A 28 -5.94 7.06 1.02
CA CYS A 28 -5.42 8.41 1.15
C CYS A 28 -5.93 9.31 0.03
N THR A 29 -6.21 10.56 0.36
CA THR A 29 -6.76 11.56 -0.57
C THR A 29 -6.05 12.90 -0.40
N TYR A 30 -5.70 13.57 -1.50
CA TYR A 30 -5.32 14.99 -1.47
C TYR A 30 -6.09 15.81 -2.50
N SER A 31 -6.36 17.07 -2.17
CA SER A 31 -6.97 18.04 -3.08
C SER A 31 -5.90 18.92 -3.72
N TYR A 32 -6.01 19.18 -5.01
CA TYR A 32 -5.13 20.06 -5.76
C TYR A 32 -5.93 20.94 -6.73
N TYR A 33 -5.40 22.12 -7.06
CA TYR A 33 -6.04 23.01 -8.03
C TYR A 33 -5.38 22.86 -9.39
N TYR A 34 -6.18 22.53 -10.41
CA TYR A 34 -5.74 22.44 -11.79
C TYR A 34 -6.61 23.35 -12.67
N TYR A 35 -6.00 24.37 -13.29
CA TYR A 35 -6.70 25.41 -14.06
C TYR A 35 -7.89 26.07 -13.33
N GLY A 36 -7.78 26.29 -12.02
CA GLY A 36 -8.83 26.93 -11.22
C GLY A 36 -9.98 26.02 -10.83
N VAL A 37 -9.89 24.72 -11.15
CA VAL A 37 -10.82 23.69 -10.68
C VAL A 37 -10.15 22.92 -9.54
N GLU A 38 -10.84 22.77 -8.42
CA GLU A 38 -10.43 21.86 -7.36
C GLU A 38 -10.66 20.42 -7.81
N SER A 39 -9.59 19.63 -7.79
CA SER A 39 -9.57 18.21 -8.13
C SER A 39 -9.05 17.41 -6.94
N THR A 40 -9.47 16.17 -6.84
CA THR A 40 -9.03 15.23 -5.81
C THR A 40 -8.31 14.04 -6.44
N TYR A 41 -7.21 13.62 -5.82
CA TYR A 41 -6.55 12.36 -6.11
C TYR A 41 -6.73 11.43 -4.92
N GLU A 42 -7.11 10.19 -5.18
CA GLU A 42 -7.35 9.15 -4.18
C GLU A 42 -6.57 7.89 -4.55
N GLU A 43 -5.93 7.27 -3.56
CA GLU A 43 -5.23 6.00 -3.71
C GLU A 43 -5.49 5.09 -2.52
N GLN A 44 -5.64 3.79 -2.79
CA GLN A 44 -5.91 2.77 -1.76
C GLN A 44 -4.80 1.72 -1.76
N TYR A 45 -4.35 1.36 -0.57
CA TYR A 45 -3.39 0.29 -0.37
C TYR A 45 -3.81 -0.64 0.77
N CYS A 46 -3.68 -1.95 0.54
CA CYS A 46 -3.98 -2.99 1.52
C CYS A 46 -2.75 -3.86 1.75
N GLY A 47 -2.34 -4.00 3.01
CA GLY A 47 -1.14 -4.77 3.35
C GLY A 47 -1.00 -4.99 4.85
N SER A 48 0.20 -5.34 5.27
CA SER A 48 0.54 -5.35 6.70
C SER A 48 0.48 -3.93 7.28
N ARG A 49 0.31 -3.82 8.60
CA ARG A 49 0.34 -2.52 9.31
C ARG A 49 1.59 -1.69 8.99
N TYR A 50 2.73 -2.34 8.76
CA TYR A 50 3.97 -1.65 8.40
C TYR A 50 3.93 -1.10 6.98
N GLU A 51 3.52 -1.92 6.00
CA GLU A 51 3.40 -1.49 4.61
C GLU A 51 2.36 -0.37 4.45
N VAL A 52 1.22 -0.46 5.16
CA VAL A 52 0.19 0.59 5.16
C VAL A 52 0.71 1.90 5.73
N ARG A 53 1.52 1.87 6.80
CA ARG A 53 2.13 3.09 7.34
C ARG A 53 3.11 3.72 6.36
N ASN A 54 3.96 2.91 5.73
CA ASN A 54 4.90 3.42 4.74
C ASN A 54 4.16 4.05 3.56
N PHE A 55 3.08 3.42 3.08
CA PHE A 55 2.20 4.00 2.06
C PHE A 55 1.62 5.35 2.48
N GLU A 56 1.08 5.46 3.71
CA GLU A 56 0.52 6.71 4.24
C GLU A 56 1.59 7.81 4.34
N ASP A 57 2.77 7.48 4.87
CA ASP A 57 3.89 8.42 5.03
C ASP A 57 4.38 8.92 3.67
N ASP A 58 4.61 8.03 2.71
CA ASP A 58 5.03 8.38 1.34
C ASP A 58 3.99 9.27 0.63
N PHE A 59 2.70 8.98 0.83
CA PHE A 59 1.60 9.77 0.26
C PHE A 59 1.55 11.19 0.86
N ILE A 60 1.68 11.32 2.18
CA ILE A 60 1.70 12.60 2.88
C ILE A 60 2.92 13.42 2.48
N ASP A 61 4.10 12.80 2.40
CA ASP A 61 5.33 13.45 1.95
C ASP A 61 5.20 13.98 0.51
N GLY A 62 4.59 13.18 -0.37
CA GLY A 62 4.28 13.58 -1.74
C GLY A 62 3.31 14.78 -1.82
N ALA A 63 2.32 14.83 -0.92
CA ALA A 63 1.39 15.95 -0.82
C ALA A 63 2.07 17.22 -0.26
N GLN A 64 2.93 17.09 0.75
CA GLN A 64 3.72 18.20 1.30
C GLN A 64 4.66 18.81 0.25
N GLN A 65 5.33 17.99 -0.55
CA GLN A 65 6.20 18.46 -1.64
C GLN A 65 5.42 19.27 -2.69
N GLN A 66 4.13 18.97 -2.86
CA GLN A 66 3.23 19.67 -3.76
C GLN A 66 2.47 20.83 -3.08
N ASN A 67 2.75 21.07 -1.78
CA ASN A 67 2.08 22.07 -0.95
C ASN A 67 0.55 21.92 -0.93
N VAL A 68 0.08 20.67 -0.88
CA VAL A 68 -1.33 20.29 -0.75
C VAL A 68 -1.56 19.49 0.52
N SER A 69 -2.79 19.52 1.04
CA SER A 69 -3.18 18.72 2.21
C SER A 69 -3.61 17.32 1.78
N ALA A 70 -3.14 16.31 2.52
CA ALA A 70 -3.56 14.92 2.39
C ALA A 70 -4.24 14.42 3.67
N ASP A 71 -5.18 13.49 3.52
CA ASP A 71 -5.84 12.77 4.60
C ASP A 71 -5.86 11.28 4.29
N CYS A 72 -5.69 10.42 5.31
CA CYS A 72 -5.64 8.97 5.15
C CYS A 72 -6.58 8.28 6.16
N ASN A 73 -7.43 7.38 5.66
CA ASN A 73 -8.42 6.66 6.46
C ASN A 73 -8.24 5.14 6.36
N ARG A 74 -7.88 4.54 7.50
CA ARG A 74 -7.74 3.08 7.64
C ARG A 74 -9.08 2.39 7.85
N HIS A 75 -9.28 1.21 7.26
CA HIS A 75 -10.50 0.41 7.33
C HIS A 75 -10.22 -1.10 7.31
#